data_AF-A0A0E3KVS4-F1
#
_entry.id   AF-A0A0E3KVS4-F1
#
_cell.length_a   1.000
_cell.length_b   1.000
_cell.length_c   1.000
_cell.angle_alpha   90.00
_cell.angle_beta   90.00
_cell.angle_gamma   90.00
#
_symmetry.space_group_name_H-M   'P 1'
#
loop_
_entity.id
_entity.type
_entity.pdbx_description
1 polymer ?
#
loop_
_entity_poly.entity_id
_entity_poly.type
_entity_poly.pdbx_seq_one_letter_code
_entity_poly.pdbx_strand_id
1 'polypeptide(L)'
;MDTILLFGFILTFFGIVYLLLKGTGKISDKDTDIQIMNFRLKGSSGIIVVVLGVLLIVLGAGLLPGTNTNNTPDTKFDTPVDINNGNRTPVDVVFKFEDIVPEIEVSDNRLREASPNTVYKSSPYIDVGGENSFRWRDVMGFDLSEYSSDTSIKNAALSLYWYYPAGKTRPEDTIIEVYRPASTWNSDYISWNKKDKDVSWKNPGGDWYDKNGVPQGSTPYATITIEGSNLPDNRYYELDVTDLVKEYTSGKYENTGFLIKARTESNNYIAFYSSDCGNEDQEPKLQLVYS
;
A
#
# COMPACT_ATOMS: atom_id res chain seq x y z
N MET A 1 -27.13 -3.83 -32.31
CA MET A 1 -26.99 -4.73 -31.15
C MET A 1 -27.18 -3.85 -29.95
N ASP A 2 -28.40 -3.87 -29.44
CA ASP A 2 -29.09 -2.66 -28.99
C ASP A 2 -28.86 -2.37 -27.52
N THR A 3 -28.70 -1.09 -27.19
CA THR A 3 -28.49 -0.56 -25.83
C THR A 3 -29.55 -1.01 -24.81
N ILE A 4 -30.72 -1.44 -25.28
CA ILE A 4 -31.81 -1.99 -24.45
C ILE A 4 -31.47 -3.39 -23.90
N LEU A 5 -30.73 -4.21 -24.64
CA LEU A 5 -30.29 -5.54 -24.19
C LEU A 5 -29.20 -5.44 -23.10
N LEU A 6 -28.37 -4.40 -23.14
CA LEU A 6 -27.31 -4.18 -22.15
C LEU A 6 -27.87 -3.71 -20.80
N PHE A 7 -28.87 -2.83 -20.80
CA PHE A 7 -29.54 -2.38 -19.56
C PHE A 7 -30.33 -3.49 -18.87
N GLY A 8 -30.96 -4.38 -19.65
CA GLY A 8 -31.64 -5.57 -19.11
C GLY A 8 -30.67 -6.55 -18.43
N PHE A 9 -29.47 -6.73 -18.99
CA PHE A 9 -28.46 -7.60 -18.40
C PHE A 9 -27.92 -7.05 -17.08
N ILE A 10 -27.69 -5.74 -16.99
CA ILE A 10 -27.15 -5.07 -15.81
C ILE A 10 -28.11 -5.12 -14.63
N LEU A 11 -29.40 -4.82 -14.81
CA LEU A 11 -30.39 -4.90 -13.72
C LEU A 11 -30.58 -6.34 -13.21
N THR A 12 -30.52 -7.33 -14.10
CA THR A 12 -30.65 -8.75 -13.71
C THR A 12 -29.44 -9.21 -12.89
N PHE A 13 -28.22 -8.74 -13.25
CA PHE A 13 -26.99 -9.06 -12.53
C PHE A 13 -26.97 -8.48 -11.11
N PHE A 14 -27.36 -7.21 -10.95
CA PHE A 14 -27.41 -6.57 -9.62
C PHE A 14 -28.52 -7.16 -8.72
N GLY A 15 -29.67 -7.55 -9.29
CA GLY A 15 -30.75 -8.20 -8.53
C GLY A 15 -30.34 -9.57 -7.98
N ILE A 16 -29.58 -10.36 -8.74
CA ILE A 16 -29.08 -11.69 -8.33
C ILE A 16 -28.03 -11.56 -7.22
N VAL A 17 -27.10 -10.60 -7.32
CA VAL A 17 -26.11 -10.33 -6.28
C VAL A 17 -26.78 -9.85 -4.98
N TYR A 18 -27.81 -9.00 -5.08
CA TYR A 18 -28.58 -8.53 -3.92
C TYR A 18 -29.34 -9.66 -3.19
N LEU A 19 -29.86 -10.65 -3.93
CA LEU A 19 -30.57 -11.80 -3.36
C LEU A 19 -29.62 -12.83 -2.72
N LEU A 20 -28.42 -13.02 -3.27
CA LEU A 20 -27.39 -13.89 -2.69
C LEU A 20 -26.84 -13.33 -1.37
N LEU A 21 -26.69 -12.00 -1.26
CA LEU A 21 -26.26 -11.33 -0.03
C LEU A 21 -27.28 -11.43 1.13
N LYS A 22 -28.56 -11.71 0.84
CA LYS A 22 -29.61 -11.89 1.87
C LYS A 22 -29.87 -13.35 2.28
N GLY A 23 -29.07 -14.30 1.80
CA GLY A 23 -28.98 -15.64 2.42
C GLY A 23 -30.22 -16.54 2.31
N THR A 24 -31.05 -16.42 1.27
CA THR A 24 -32.25 -17.26 1.11
C THR A 24 -32.21 -18.27 -0.03
N GLY A 25 -31.10 -18.40 -0.78
CA GLY A 25 -30.96 -19.36 -1.88
C GLY A 25 -30.21 -20.63 -1.48
N LYS A 26 -30.76 -21.82 -1.79
CA LYS A 26 -30.04 -23.10 -1.74
C LYS A 26 -29.61 -23.52 -3.15
N ILE A 27 -28.33 -23.85 -3.33
CA ILE A 27 -27.79 -24.43 -4.58
C ILE A 27 -27.66 -25.95 -4.36
N SER A 28 -28.27 -26.75 -5.22
CA SER A 28 -28.19 -28.22 -5.19
C SER A 28 -27.25 -28.71 -6.29
N ASP A 29 -26.19 -29.41 -5.91
CA ASP A 29 -25.06 -29.82 -6.77
C ASP A 29 -25.35 -31.02 -7.70
N LYS A 30 -26.63 -31.33 -7.94
CA LYS A 30 -27.01 -32.55 -8.69
C LYS A 30 -27.93 -32.37 -9.88
N ASP A 31 -28.38 -31.15 -10.17
CA ASP A 31 -29.17 -30.85 -11.36
C ASP A 31 -28.65 -29.57 -12.04
N THR A 32 -28.32 -29.64 -13.33
CA THR A 32 -27.87 -28.49 -14.16
C THR A 32 -28.99 -27.48 -14.47
N ASP A 33 -30.12 -27.56 -13.76
CA ASP A 33 -31.27 -26.68 -13.86
C ASP A 33 -31.34 -25.81 -12.61
N ILE A 34 -31.15 -24.49 -12.77
CA ILE A 34 -31.34 -23.54 -11.67
C ILE A 34 -32.78 -23.02 -11.73
N GLN A 35 -33.52 -23.18 -10.63
CA GLN A 35 -34.87 -22.64 -10.43
C GLN A 35 -34.82 -21.47 -9.45
N ILE A 36 -35.25 -20.29 -9.89
CA ILE A 36 -35.43 -19.12 -9.04
C ILE A 36 -36.86 -18.62 -9.25
N MET A 37 -37.72 -18.81 -8.23
CA MET A 37 -39.16 -18.55 -8.32
C MET A 37 -39.80 -19.21 -9.56
N ASN A 38 -40.54 -18.47 -10.40
CA ASN A 38 -41.23 -18.99 -11.58
C ASN A 38 -40.34 -19.09 -12.85
N PHE A 39 -39.04 -18.82 -12.74
CA PHE A 39 -38.12 -18.90 -13.87
C PHE A 39 -37.24 -20.15 -13.82
N ARG A 40 -37.24 -20.89 -14.94
CA ARG A 40 -36.45 -22.10 -15.12
C ARG A 40 -35.38 -21.85 -16.19
N LEU A 41 -34.11 -21.95 -15.80
CA LEU A 41 -32.97 -21.87 -16.71
C LEU A 41 -32.45 -23.30 -16.97
N LYS A 42 -32.51 -23.74 -18.24
CA LYS A 42 -31.97 -25.04 -18.67
C LYS A 42 -30.53 -24.89 -19.17
N GLY A 43 -29.58 -25.54 -18.52
CA GLY A 43 -28.20 -25.66 -18.99
C GLY A 43 -28.04 -26.74 -20.07
N SER A 44 -27.20 -26.49 -21.08
CA SER A 44 -26.72 -27.53 -22.00
C SER A 44 -25.30 -27.96 -21.59
N SER A 45 -24.99 -29.25 -21.72
CA SER A 45 -23.73 -29.85 -21.29
C SER A 45 -22.53 -29.20 -21.98
N GLY A 46 -21.75 -28.39 -21.25
CA GLY A 46 -20.50 -27.81 -21.76
C GLY A 46 -20.12 -26.42 -21.23
N ILE A 47 -20.95 -25.76 -20.41
CA ILE A 47 -20.62 -24.45 -19.86
C ILE A 47 -20.76 -24.48 -18.33
N ILE A 48 -19.63 -24.56 -17.63
CA ILE A 48 -19.55 -24.26 -16.20
C ILE A 48 -19.39 -22.74 -16.08
N VAL A 49 -20.45 -22.04 -15.66
CA VAL A 49 -20.37 -20.64 -15.26
C VAL A 49 -19.99 -20.62 -13.77
N VAL A 50 -18.71 -20.48 -13.48
CA VAL A 50 -18.26 -20.16 -12.12
C VAL A 50 -18.55 -18.67 -11.89
N VAL A 51 -19.55 -18.38 -11.05
CA VAL A 51 -19.80 -17.03 -10.57
C VAL A 51 -18.79 -16.75 -9.47
N LEU A 52 -17.65 -16.18 -9.85
CA LEU A 52 -16.80 -15.32 -9.02
C LEU A 52 -15.85 -14.59 -9.99
N GLY A 53 -15.95 -13.26 -9.97
CA GLY A 53 -15.18 -12.23 -10.70
C GLY A 53 -14.19 -12.64 -11.80
N VAL A 54 -14.33 -11.95 -12.95
CA VAL A 54 -13.42 -11.89 -14.12
C VAL A 54 -13.80 -12.84 -15.28
N LEU A 55 -14.42 -12.28 -16.32
CA LEU A 55 -14.62 -12.93 -17.62
C LEU A 55 -13.45 -12.54 -18.55
N LEU A 56 -12.52 -13.46 -18.79
CA LEU A 56 -11.51 -13.38 -19.84
C LEU A 56 -12.10 -13.92 -21.15
N ILE A 57 -12.12 -13.11 -22.21
CA ILE A 57 -12.43 -13.56 -23.57
C ILE A 57 -11.11 -13.89 -24.26
N VAL A 58 -10.86 -15.17 -24.55
CA VAL A 58 -9.74 -15.62 -25.41
C VAL A 58 -10.31 -15.99 -26.77
N LEU A 59 -9.88 -15.27 -27.82
CA LEU A 59 -9.99 -15.68 -29.22
C LEU A 59 -8.59 -16.07 -29.70
N GLY A 60 -8.42 -17.32 -30.13
CA GLY A 60 -7.13 -17.91 -30.47
C GLY A 60 -6.72 -17.80 -31.94
N ALA A 61 -5.43 -18.06 -32.20
CA ALA A 61 -4.88 -18.99 -33.20
C ALA A 61 -3.37 -18.74 -33.34
N GLY A 62 -2.56 -19.79 -33.16
CA GLY A 62 -1.10 -19.71 -33.18
C GLY A 62 -0.48 -19.74 -34.57
N LEU A 63 0.85 -19.53 -34.57
CA LEU A 63 1.84 -20.12 -35.50
C LEU A 63 3.26 -19.72 -35.02
N LEU A 64 4.07 -20.70 -34.63
CA LEU A 64 5.54 -20.64 -34.63
C LEU A 64 6.03 -21.17 -36.01
N PRO A 65 7.18 -20.71 -36.55
CA PRO A 65 8.51 -21.28 -36.23
C PRO A 65 9.63 -20.20 -36.30
N GLY A 66 10.92 -20.36 -35.95
CA GLY A 66 11.79 -21.46 -35.52
C GLY A 66 13.25 -20.94 -35.51
N THR A 67 14.10 -21.56 -34.67
CA THR A 67 15.57 -21.78 -34.74
C THR A 67 16.51 -20.81 -35.50
N ASN A 68 17.61 -20.33 -34.87
CA ASN A 68 18.97 -20.92 -35.01
C ASN A 68 20.13 -20.07 -34.44
N THR A 69 21.03 -20.79 -33.73
CA THR A 69 22.51 -20.75 -33.68
C THR A 69 23.33 -19.46 -33.47
N ASN A 70 24.10 -19.49 -32.37
CA ASN A 70 25.55 -19.27 -32.21
C ASN A 70 26.22 -18.13 -32.99
N ASN A 71 26.95 -17.27 -32.25
CA ASN A 71 28.36 -16.94 -32.54
C ASN A 71 28.95 -16.07 -31.40
N THR A 72 29.96 -16.61 -30.71
CA THR A 72 30.96 -15.84 -29.96
C THR A 72 32.24 -15.84 -30.80
N PRO A 73 32.96 -14.71 -30.89
CA PRO A 73 34.40 -14.76 -31.12
C PRO A 73 35.17 -14.28 -29.88
N ASP A 74 36.07 -15.17 -29.48
CA ASP A 74 37.22 -15.04 -28.61
C ASP A 74 38.11 -13.82 -28.97
N THR A 75 38.60 -13.08 -27.98
CA THR A 75 39.89 -12.37 -28.10
C THR A 75 40.68 -12.46 -26.79
N LYS A 76 41.63 -13.37 -26.86
CA LYS A 76 42.76 -13.63 -25.95
C LYS A 76 43.75 -12.46 -25.98
N PHE A 77 44.21 -12.01 -24.80
CA PHE A 77 45.50 -11.31 -24.66
C PHE A 77 46.25 -11.95 -23.48
N ASP A 78 47.35 -12.62 -23.81
CA ASP A 78 48.33 -13.17 -22.87
C ASP A 78 49.41 -12.12 -22.54
N THR A 79 49.94 -12.17 -21.32
CA THR A 79 51.38 -12.15 -20.89
C THR A 79 51.56 -11.51 -19.49
N PRO A 80 52.59 -11.90 -18.69
CA PRO A 80 52.41 -12.64 -17.43
C PRO A 80 53.04 -11.94 -16.19
N VAL A 81 53.19 -12.68 -15.06
CA VAL A 81 53.97 -12.40 -13.82
C VAL A 81 53.09 -11.85 -12.67
N ASP A 82 53.06 -12.35 -11.42
CA ASP A 82 53.91 -13.26 -10.62
C ASP A 82 53.06 -13.96 -9.54
N ILE A 83 53.56 -15.07 -9.02
CA ILE A 83 52.93 -15.93 -8.01
C ILE A 83 53.34 -15.44 -6.62
N ASN A 84 52.37 -15.07 -5.76
CA ASN A 84 52.59 -15.07 -4.32
C ASN A 84 51.37 -15.61 -3.55
N ASN A 85 51.68 -16.63 -2.75
CA ASN A 85 50.84 -17.49 -1.94
C ASN A 85 49.78 -16.78 -1.08
N GLY A 86 48.57 -17.34 -1.12
CA GLY A 86 47.54 -17.12 -0.11
C GLY A 86 46.27 -17.88 -0.46
N ASN A 87 46.21 -19.15 -0.10
CA ASN A 87 44.99 -19.96 -0.19
C ASN A 87 43.91 -19.35 0.72
N ARG A 88 43.08 -18.45 0.18
CA ARG A 88 41.81 -18.08 0.79
C ARG A 88 40.70 -18.59 -0.12
N THR A 89 40.11 -19.70 0.27
CA THR A 89 38.74 -20.03 -0.12
C THR A 89 37.86 -18.79 0.11
N PRO A 90 36.99 -18.40 -0.83
CA PRO A 90 35.92 -17.46 -0.51
C PRO A 90 35.11 -18.09 0.63
N VAL A 91 35.21 -17.51 1.83
CA VAL A 91 34.26 -17.81 2.89
C VAL A 91 33.02 -17.04 2.48
N ASP A 92 32.07 -17.73 1.85
CA ASP A 92 30.72 -17.22 1.70
C ASP A 92 30.15 -17.08 3.11
N VAL A 93 30.29 -15.89 3.70
CA VAL A 93 29.57 -15.53 4.91
C VAL A 93 28.13 -15.29 4.49
N VAL A 94 27.36 -16.36 4.47
CA VAL A 94 25.91 -16.30 4.38
C VAL A 94 25.42 -15.71 5.69
N PHE A 95 25.16 -14.40 5.71
CA PHE A 95 24.43 -13.77 6.80
C PHE A 95 22.97 -14.23 6.71
N LYS A 96 22.61 -15.24 7.50
CA LYS A 96 21.21 -15.50 7.82
C LYS A 96 20.76 -14.43 8.79
N PHE A 97 19.92 -13.50 8.34
CA PHE A 97 19.15 -12.66 9.24
C PHE A 97 17.95 -13.48 9.72
N GLU A 98 18.16 -14.17 10.83
CA GLU A 98 17.11 -14.82 11.64
C GLU A 98 16.90 -14.00 12.92
N ASP A 99 16.89 -12.67 12.81
CA ASP A 99 16.40 -11.83 13.89
C ASP A 99 14.89 -11.75 13.71
N ILE A 100 14.16 -12.41 14.60
CA ILE A 100 12.71 -12.25 14.73
C ILE A 100 12.50 -10.78 15.12
N VAL A 101 12.24 -9.94 14.13
CA VAL A 101 11.85 -8.54 14.34
C VAL A 101 10.45 -8.60 14.94
N PRO A 102 10.23 -8.16 16.20
CA PRO A 102 8.88 -8.06 16.72
C PRO A 102 8.10 -7.12 15.79
N GLU A 103 6.95 -7.58 15.33
CA GLU A 103 6.05 -6.75 14.52
C GLU A 103 5.57 -5.60 15.39
N ILE A 104 5.95 -4.37 15.01
CA ILE A 104 5.59 -3.17 15.74
C ILE A 104 4.15 -2.84 15.36
N GLU A 105 3.26 -2.81 16.35
CA GLU A 105 1.86 -2.45 16.15
C GLU A 105 1.76 -1.04 15.58
N VAL A 106 0.95 -0.89 14.54
CA VAL A 106 0.71 0.37 13.84
C VAL A 106 -0.74 0.80 14.05
N SER A 107 -0.92 2.04 14.45
CA SER A 107 -2.22 2.72 14.46
C SER A 107 -2.21 3.84 13.45
N ASP A 108 -3.34 4.13 12.81
CA ASP A 108 -3.43 5.19 11.82
C ASP A 108 -4.74 5.98 11.91
N ASN A 109 -4.70 7.22 11.45
CA ASN A 109 -5.86 8.09 11.38
C ASN A 109 -5.83 8.98 10.15
N ARG A 110 -6.84 8.75 9.32
CA ARG A 110 -7.09 9.52 8.10
C ARG A 110 -7.51 10.96 8.39
N LEU A 111 -6.81 11.91 7.78
CA LEU A 111 -7.16 13.33 7.77
C LEU A 111 -7.75 13.71 6.41
N ARG A 112 -9.01 14.16 6.40
CA ARG A 112 -9.73 14.49 5.15
C ARG A 112 -10.29 15.91 5.17
N GLU A 113 -9.80 16.75 4.26
CA GLU A 113 -10.21 18.16 4.16
C GLU A 113 -11.69 18.34 3.84
N ALA A 114 -12.26 17.48 2.98
CA ALA A 114 -13.68 17.52 2.61
C ALA A 114 -14.65 17.23 3.79
N SER A 115 -14.14 16.70 4.91
CA SER A 115 -14.93 16.40 6.10
C SER A 115 -14.12 16.78 7.34
N PRO A 116 -13.87 18.08 7.54
CA PRO A 116 -12.69 18.51 8.27
C PRO A 116 -12.78 18.36 9.80
N ASN A 117 -13.98 18.05 10.31
CA ASN A 117 -14.24 17.77 11.72
C ASN A 117 -14.66 16.30 11.97
N THR A 118 -14.64 15.44 10.94
CA THR A 118 -14.95 14.02 11.09
C THR A 118 -13.71 13.30 11.59
N VAL A 119 -13.88 12.47 12.62
CA VAL A 119 -12.86 11.55 13.14
C VAL A 119 -12.98 10.24 12.39
N TYR A 120 -11.89 9.80 11.76
CA TYR A 120 -11.79 8.52 11.08
C TYR A 120 -10.94 7.58 11.94
N LYS A 121 -11.54 7.09 13.04
CA LYS A 121 -10.85 6.21 14.00
C LYS A 121 -10.53 4.84 13.41
N SER A 122 -11.48 4.28 12.68
CA SER A 122 -11.35 2.99 12.03
C SER A 122 -11.81 3.11 10.59
N SER A 123 -10.84 3.19 9.70
CA SER A 123 -11.01 3.35 8.27
C SER A 123 -10.10 2.32 7.62
N PRO A 124 -10.54 1.53 6.64
CA PRO A 124 -9.70 0.49 6.03
C PRO A 124 -8.59 1.04 5.12
N TYR A 125 -8.41 2.36 5.07
CA TYR A 125 -7.57 3.04 4.09
C TYR A 125 -6.75 4.18 4.70
N ILE A 126 -5.48 4.22 4.29
CA ILE A 126 -4.54 5.33 4.45
C ILE A 126 -4.57 6.14 3.14
N ASP A 127 -5.11 7.35 3.20
CA ASP A 127 -5.32 8.21 2.04
C ASP A 127 -4.26 9.32 1.96
N VAL A 128 -3.65 9.53 0.79
CA VAL A 128 -2.69 10.62 0.59
C VAL A 128 -2.89 11.31 -0.76
N GLY A 129 -2.62 12.62 -0.79
CA GLY A 129 -2.67 13.43 -2.01
C GLY A 129 -3.92 14.28 -2.12
N GLY A 130 -4.28 14.68 -3.33
CA GLY A 130 -5.47 15.51 -3.54
C GLY A 130 -6.16 15.26 -4.87
N GLU A 131 -7.43 15.63 -4.91
CA GLU A 131 -8.34 15.50 -6.05
C GLU A 131 -9.54 16.42 -5.80
N ASN A 132 -10.08 17.03 -6.86
CA ASN A 132 -11.29 17.88 -6.79
C ASN A 132 -11.19 19.01 -5.74
N SER A 133 -10.00 19.61 -5.61
CA SER A 133 -9.69 20.66 -4.62
C SER A 133 -9.73 20.22 -3.16
N PHE A 134 -9.81 18.93 -2.88
CA PHE A 134 -9.70 18.37 -1.53
C PHE A 134 -8.39 17.63 -1.35
N ARG A 135 -7.94 17.59 -0.10
CA ARG A 135 -6.69 16.95 0.31
C ARG A 135 -6.93 15.84 1.32
N TRP A 136 -6.06 14.84 1.26
CA TRP A 136 -5.97 13.73 2.18
C TRP A 136 -4.54 13.58 2.66
N ARG A 137 -4.43 13.33 3.96
CA ARG A 137 -3.19 13.04 4.67
C ARG A 137 -3.48 11.96 5.68
N ASP A 138 -2.43 11.39 6.22
CA ASP A 138 -2.55 10.42 7.29
C ASP A 138 -1.58 10.72 8.43
N VAL A 139 -1.92 10.25 9.63
CA VAL A 139 -0.98 10.18 10.74
C VAL A 139 -0.92 8.76 11.26
N MET A 140 0.29 8.30 11.55
CA MET A 140 0.53 6.93 11.98
C MET A 140 1.28 6.91 13.30
N GLY A 141 0.79 6.14 14.27
CA GLY A 141 1.41 5.88 15.55
C GLY A 141 2.01 4.47 15.58
N PHE A 142 3.06 4.29 16.36
CA PHE A 142 3.74 3.01 16.54
C PHE A 142 4.42 3.02 17.92
N ASP A 143 4.49 1.87 18.58
CA ASP A 143 5.13 1.77 19.88
C ASP A 143 6.63 1.46 19.74
N LEU A 144 7.49 2.38 20.16
CA LEU A 144 8.94 2.19 20.22
C LEU A 144 9.48 2.11 21.65
N SER A 145 8.60 1.95 22.65
CA SER A 145 8.99 2.03 24.07
C SER A 145 9.99 0.96 24.51
N GLU A 146 10.06 -0.16 23.78
CA GLU A 146 11.06 -1.21 24.00
C GLU A 146 12.47 -0.82 23.54
N TYR A 147 12.58 0.19 22.67
CA TYR A 147 13.86 0.65 22.11
C TYR A 147 14.32 1.91 22.84
N SER A 148 15.52 1.84 23.42
CA SER A 148 16.13 2.94 24.17
C SER A 148 17.30 3.57 23.42
N SER A 149 17.94 4.58 24.03
CA SER A 149 19.15 5.20 23.51
C SER A 149 20.33 4.23 23.36
N ASP A 150 20.30 3.08 24.05
CA ASP A 150 21.31 2.04 23.95
C ASP A 150 21.09 1.13 22.72
N THR A 151 19.88 1.16 22.14
CA THR A 151 19.55 0.41 20.92
C THR A 151 20.12 1.12 19.70
N SER A 152 21.04 0.47 18.99
CA SER A 152 21.60 1.04 17.77
C SER A 152 20.75 0.68 16.55
N ILE A 153 19.72 1.49 16.27
CA ILE A 153 18.92 1.37 15.04
C ILE A 153 19.83 1.53 13.82
N LYS A 154 19.91 0.49 12.98
CA LYS A 154 20.67 0.49 11.72
C LYS A 154 19.79 0.90 10.55
N ASN A 155 18.58 0.37 10.49
CA ASN A 155 17.60 0.60 9.45
C ASN A 155 16.18 0.60 10.04
N ALA A 156 15.28 1.41 9.49
CA ALA A 156 13.86 1.31 9.74
C ALA A 156 13.07 1.56 8.45
N ALA A 157 12.19 0.63 8.09
CA ALA A 157 11.39 0.68 6.87
C ALA A 157 9.89 0.70 7.20
N LEU A 158 9.17 1.70 6.71
CA LEU A 158 7.71 1.74 6.70
C LEU A 158 7.21 1.13 5.39
N SER A 159 6.49 0.02 5.47
CA SER A 159 5.90 -0.68 4.32
C SER A 159 4.41 -0.35 4.22
N LEU A 160 3.97 0.15 3.07
CA LEU A 160 2.57 0.48 2.79
C LEU A 160 2.06 -0.28 1.56
N TYR A 161 0.88 -0.91 1.65
CA TYR A 161 0.34 -1.74 0.58
C TYR A 161 -0.54 -0.94 -0.38
N TRP A 162 -0.08 -0.71 -1.61
CA TRP A 162 -0.74 0.20 -2.56
C TRP A 162 -1.82 -0.51 -3.38
N TYR A 163 -3.08 -0.05 -3.28
CA TYR A 163 -4.23 -0.69 -3.95
C TYR A 163 -5.11 0.26 -4.79
N TYR A 164 -5.08 1.58 -4.56
CA TYR A 164 -5.96 2.56 -5.23
C TYR A 164 -5.18 3.70 -5.91
N PRO A 165 -5.57 4.17 -7.11
CA PRO A 165 -6.83 3.93 -7.83
C PRO A 165 -6.86 2.65 -8.66
N ALA A 166 -7.79 1.74 -8.34
CA ALA A 166 -7.89 0.43 -8.98
C ALA A 166 -8.07 0.53 -10.51
N GLY A 167 -7.12 -0.03 -11.26
CA GLY A 167 -7.16 -0.10 -12.72
C GLY A 167 -7.10 1.25 -13.44
N LYS A 168 -6.65 2.32 -12.77
CA LYS A 168 -6.59 3.67 -13.36
C LYS A 168 -5.23 4.32 -13.11
N THR A 169 -4.80 5.12 -14.08
CA THR A 169 -3.67 6.06 -13.91
C THR A 169 -4.14 7.34 -13.22
N ARG A 170 -3.18 8.15 -12.81
CA ARG A 170 -3.40 9.49 -12.25
C ARG A 170 -2.78 10.53 -13.19
N PRO A 171 -3.33 11.75 -13.26
CA PRO A 171 -2.73 12.83 -14.04
C PRO A 171 -1.33 13.22 -13.57
N GLU A 172 -1.09 13.17 -12.26
CA GLU A 172 0.17 13.59 -11.64
C GLU A 172 0.80 12.46 -10.82
N ASP A 173 2.12 12.53 -10.67
CA ASP A 173 2.86 11.64 -9.78
C ASP A 173 2.47 11.89 -8.33
N THR A 174 2.42 10.82 -7.55
CA THR A 174 2.26 10.90 -6.11
C THR A 174 3.62 10.79 -5.45
N ILE A 175 4.20 11.92 -5.07
CA ILE A 175 5.43 11.97 -4.29
C ILE A 175 5.05 11.99 -2.82
N ILE A 176 5.16 10.85 -2.15
CA ILE A 176 4.79 10.68 -0.75
C ILE A 176 5.95 11.13 0.12
N GLU A 177 5.62 11.77 1.23
CA GLU A 177 6.56 12.38 2.16
C GLU A 177 6.17 12.09 3.61
N VAL A 178 7.16 11.75 4.41
CA VAL A 178 7.01 11.52 5.86
C VAL A 178 7.65 12.66 6.63
N TYR A 179 6.88 13.20 7.58
CA TYR A 179 7.30 14.26 8.49
C TYR A 179 7.04 13.86 9.95
N ARG A 180 7.71 14.55 10.88
CA ARG A 180 7.46 14.40 12.32
C ARG A 180 6.30 15.29 12.75
N PRO A 181 5.19 14.76 13.30
CA PRO A 181 4.14 15.58 13.89
C PRO A 181 4.69 16.48 14.99
N ALA A 182 4.25 17.74 15.04
CA ALA A 182 4.76 18.74 16.00
C ALA A 182 4.32 18.48 17.45
N SER A 183 3.34 17.60 17.66
CA SER A 183 2.89 17.12 18.96
C SER A 183 2.23 15.75 18.82
N THR A 184 2.04 15.07 19.95
CA THR A 184 1.13 13.93 20.03
C THR A 184 -0.30 14.34 19.66
N TRP A 185 -1.12 13.33 19.38
CA TRP A 185 -2.50 13.45 18.97
C TRP A 185 -3.34 12.35 19.63
N ASN A 186 -4.66 12.53 19.65
CA ASN A 186 -5.58 11.57 20.24
C ASN A 186 -6.41 10.89 19.15
N SER A 187 -6.26 9.57 19.01
CA SER A 187 -6.95 8.77 17.99
C SER A 187 -8.47 8.88 18.03
N ASP A 188 -9.04 9.18 19.20
CA ASP A 188 -10.49 9.32 19.37
C ASP A 188 -11.04 10.67 18.89
N TYR A 189 -10.19 11.67 18.68
CA TYR A 189 -10.62 13.06 18.41
C TYR A 189 -9.90 13.74 17.24
N ILE A 190 -8.85 13.12 16.72
CA ILE A 190 -8.09 13.67 15.60
C ILE A 190 -8.94 13.77 14.32
N SER A 191 -8.81 14.89 13.63
CA SER A 191 -9.47 15.22 12.38
C SER A 191 -8.61 16.21 11.60
N TRP A 192 -9.04 16.61 10.40
CA TRP A 192 -8.33 17.62 9.62
C TRP A 192 -8.12 18.94 10.39
N ASN A 193 -9.09 19.38 11.19
CA ASN A 193 -9.00 20.64 11.94
C ASN A 193 -8.46 20.49 13.37
N LYS A 194 -8.56 19.31 13.98
CA LYS A 194 -8.24 19.09 15.40
C LYS A 194 -7.28 17.92 15.60
N LYS A 195 -6.36 18.06 16.55
CA LYS A 195 -5.46 16.96 16.98
C LYS A 195 -5.95 16.21 18.21
N ASP A 196 -6.83 16.83 18.97
CA ASP A 196 -7.43 16.28 20.19
C ASP A 196 -8.78 16.99 20.45
N LYS A 197 -9.48 16.55 21.49
CA LYS A 197 -10.76 17.12 21.93
C LYS A 197 -10.62 18.61 22.18
N ASP A 198 -11.26 19.38 21.30
CA ASP A 198 -11.30 20.84 21.35
C ASP A 198 -9.93 21.53 21.23
N VAL A 199 -8.93 20.81 20.74
CA VAL A 199 -7.60 21.35 20.42
C VAL A 199 -7.38 21.31 18.91
N SER A 200 -7.38 22.48 18.28
CA SER A 200 -7.11 22.63 16.85
C SER A 200 -5.63 22.44 16.52
N TRP A 201 -5.35 22.00 15.31
CA TRP A 201 -4.05 22.27 14.69
C TRP A 201 -3.88 23.78 14.49
N LYS A 202 -2.64 24.26 14.47
CA LYS A 202 -2.33 25.62 14.01
C LYS A 202 -2.58 25.72 12.49
N ASN A 203 -2.20 24.68 11.74
CA ASN A 203 -2.47 24.55 10.32
C ASN A 203 -3.43 23.37 10.06
N PRO A 204 -4.59 23.59 9.41
CA PRO A 204 -5.48 22.48 9.02
C PRO A 204 -4.74 21.42 8.21
N GLY A 205 -5.02 20.15 8.52
CA GLY A 205 -4.33 18.99 7.97
C GLY A 205 -3.03 18.64 8.68
N GLY A 206 -2.73 19.26 9.82
CA GLY A 206 -1.63 18.86 10.70
C GLY A 206 -0.49 19.86 10.82
N ASP A 207 0.17 19.83 11.98
CA ASP A 207 1.42 20.54 12.24
C ASP A 207 2.60 19.57 12.23
N TRP A 208 3.68 19.92 11.52
CA TRP A 208 4.88 19.07 11.46
C TRP A 208 6.18 19.86 11.54
N TYR A 209 7.25 19.13 11.84
CA TYR A 209 8.64 19.53 11.62
C TYR A 209 9.25 18.68 10.52
N ASP A 210 10.04 19.33 9.68
CA ASP A 210 10.86 18.65 8.67
C ASP A 210 12.15 18.08 9.28
N LYS A 211 12.96 17.39 8.48
CA LYS A 211 14.21 16.75 8.91
C LYS A 211 15.25 17.74 9.47
N ASN A 212 15.15 19.01 9.08
CA ASN A 212 16.02 20.08 9.57
C ASN A 212 15.44 20.79 10.80
N GLY A 213 14.30 20.32 11.33
CA GLY A 213 13.61 20.93 12.47
C GLY A 213 12.84 22.20 12.10
N VAL A 214 12.53 22.43 10.82
CA VAL A 214 11.77 23.61 10.38
C VAL A 214 10.26 23.32 10.50
N PRO A 215 9.48 24.14 11.24
CA PRO A 215 8.03 24.01 11.28
C PRO A 215 7.45 24.19 9.89
N GLN A 216 6.56 23.28 9.45
CA GLN A 216 5.96 23.29 8.11
C GLN A 216 7.00 23.27 6.97
N GLY A 217 8.21 22.77 7.25
CA GLY A 217 9.28 22.69 6.26
C GLY A 217 9.01 21.65 5.17
N SER A 218 9.79 21.71 4.09
CA SER A 218 9.62 20.89 2.88
C SER A 218 10.73 19.84 2.71
N THR A 219 11.54 19.58 3.74
CA THR A 219 12.60 18.55 3.71
C THR A 219 12.13 17.31 4.48
N PRO A 220 11.50 16.32 3.82
CA PRO A 220 10.94 15.17 4.53
C PRO A 220 12.03 14.27 5.13
N TYR A 221 11.64 13.44 6.10
CA TYR A 221 12.51 12.37 6.61
C TYR A 221 12.64 11.23 5.61
N ALA A 222 11.54 10.89 4.93
CA ALA A 222 11.48 9.86 3.91
C ALA A 222 10.62 10.32 2.73
N THR A 223 10.93 9.84 1.53
CA THR A 223 10.10 10.10 0.36
C THR A 223 10.13 8.92 -0.60
N ILE A 224 9.00 8.66 -1.25
CA ILE A 224 8.90 7.73 -2.37
C ILE A 224 8.00 8.33 -3.44
N THR A 225 8.32 8.05 -4.71
CA THR A 225 7.51 8.49 -5.84
C THR A 225 6.75 7.30 -6.43
N ILE A 226 5.44 7.43 -6.54
CA ILE A 226 4.60 6.53 -7.33
C ILE A 226 4.13 7.28 -8.57
N GLU A 227 4.69 6.91 -9.73
CA GLU A 227 4.42 7.55 -11.02
C GLU A 227 2.92 7.50 -11.35
N GLY A 228 2.37 8.61 -11.84
CA GLY A 228 0.97 8.73 -12.21
C GLY A 228 0.56 7.77 -13.33
N SER A 229 1.51 7.41 -14.20
CA SER A 229 1.35 6.41 -15.26
C SER A 229 1.24 4.98 -14.76
N ASN A 230 1.67 4.69 -13.53
CA ASN A 230 1.60 3.35 -12.97
C ASN A 230 0.22 3.07 -12.38
N LEU A 231 -0.25 1.84 -12.63
CA LEU A 231 -1.46 1.29 -12.01
C LEU A 231 -1.08 0.64 -10.68
N PRO A 232 -1.98 0.62 -9.68
CA PRO A 232 -1.75 -0.16 -8.47
C PRO A 232 -1.52 -1.64 -8.80
N ASP A 233 -0.42 -2.16 -8.27
CA ASP A 233 0.05 -3.53 -8.47
C ASP A 233 -0.22 -4.43 -7.25
N ASN A 234 -0.89 -3.89 -6.21
CA ASN A 234 -1.27 -4.62 -5.00
C ASN A 234 -0.04 -5.23 -4.31
N ARG A 235 0.93 -4.38 -3.98
CA ARG A 235 2.13 -4.78 -3.24
C ARG A 235 2.57 -3.69 -2.26
N TYR A 236 3.53 -4.06 -1.42
CA TYR A 236 4.19 -3.14 -0.50
C TYR A 236 5.17 -2.20 -1.20
N TYR A 237 5.15 -0.96 -0.75
CA TYR A 237 6.11 0.10 -1.06
C TYR A 237 6.78 0.55 0.23
N GLU A 238 8.10 0.63 0.21
CA GLU A 238 8.91 0.87 1.40
C GLU A 238 9.45 2.30 1.44
N LEU A 239 9.30 2.96 2.58
CA LEU A 239 9.93 4.24 2.88
C LEU A 239 11.00 4.03 3.94
N ASP A 240 12.23 4.48 3.65
CA ASP A 240 13.31 4.53 4.63
C ASP A 240 13.05 5.67 5.63
N VAL A 241 12.59 5.30 6.83
CA VAL A 241 12.28 6.20 7.95
C VAL A 241 13.35 6.14 9.05
N THR A 242 14.51 5.57 8.75
CA THR A 242 15.59 5.29 9.70
C THR A 242 15.96 6.50 10.55
N ASP A 243 16.11 7.66 9.93
CA ASP A 243 16.56 8.85 10.65
C ASP A 243 15.52 9.35 11.65
N LEU A 244 14.24 9.30 11.32
CA LEU A 244 13.19 9.72 12.26
C LEU A 244 13.06 8.74 13.43
N VAL A 245 13.13 7.43 13.14
CA VAL A 245 13.09 6.39 14.17
C VAL A 245 14.28 6.52 15.11
N LYS A 246 15.50 6.77 14.61
CA LYS A 246 16.69 7.04 15.44
C LYS A 246 16.49 8.24 16.38
N GLU A 247 15.86 9.31 15.90
CA GLU A 247 15.60 10.48 16.73
C GLU A 247 14.59 10.21 17.85
N TYR A 248 13.62 9.34 17.61
CA TYR A 248 12.69 8.87 18.65
C TYR A 248 13.37 7.94 19.66
N THR A 249 14.07 6.89 19.21
CA THR A 249 14.68 5.90 20.13
C THR A 249 15.83 6.48 20.93
N SER A 250 16.56 7.46 20.39
CA SER A 250 17.62 8.18 21.13
C SER A 250 17.08 9.16 22.19
N GLY A 251 15.78 9.42 22.21
CA GLY A 251 15.17 10.41 23.11
C GLY A 251 15.43 11.86 22.70
N LYS A 252 15.96 12.13 21.50
CA LYS A 252 16.07 13.51 20.96
C LYS A 252 14.69 14.16 20.88
N TYR A 253 13.69 13.38 20.51
CA TYR A 253 12.28 13.78 20.47
C TYR A 253 11.39 12.70 21.10
N GLU A 254 10.28 13.12 21.72
CA GLU A 254 9.18 12.21 22.03
C GLU A 254 8.65 11.58 20.73
N ASN A 255 8.23 10.32 20.79
CA ASN A 255 7.58 9.66 19.66
C ASN A 255 6.18 10.26 19.44
N THR A 256 6.07 11.12 18.42
CA THR A 256 4.81 11.73 17.99
C THR A 256 4.20 11.06 16.77
N GLY A 257 4.75 9.92 16.35
CA GLY A 257 4.33 9.19 15.16
C GLY A 257 4.87 9.78 13.85
N PHE A 258 4.19 9.50 12.75
CA PHE A 258 4.47 10.02 11.40
C PHE A 258 3.28 10.83 10.90
N LEU A 259 3.55 11.94 10.20
CA LEU A 259 2.58 12.60 9.32
C LEU A 259 2.96 12.29 7.88
N ILE A 260 2.01 11.74 7.13
CA ILE A 260 2.21 11.31 5.75
C ILE A 260 1.34 12.18 4.84
N LYS A 261 1.97 12.77 3.83
CA LYS A 261 1.30 13.57 2.81
C LYS A 261 1.97 13.41 1.45
N ALA A 262 1.26 13.73 0.38
CA ALA A 262 1.91 13.95 -0.91
C ALA A 262 2.57 15.35 -0.94
N ARG A 263 3.72 15.51 -1.61
CA ARG A 263 4.44 16.79 -1.75
C ARG A 263 3.51 17.88 -2.26
N THR A 264 2.93 17.63 -3.42
CA THR A 264 1.80 18.36 -3.99
C THR A 264 0.53 17.58 -3.68
N GLU A 265 -0.59 18.23 -3.41
CA GLU A 265 -1.84 17.56 -3.04
C GLU A 265 -2.92 17.94 -4.06
N SER A 266 -2.70 17.56 -5.32
CA SER A 266 -3.55 17.95 -6.45
C SER A 266 -3.43 16.91 -7.57
N ASN A 267 -4.56 16.27 -7.91
CA ASN A 267 -4.70 15.25 -8.95
C ASN A 267 -3.71 14.06 -8.84
N ASN A 268 -3.33 13.72 -7.62
CA ASN A 268 -2.38 12.66 -7.31
C ASN A 268 -2.83 11.79 -6.12
N TYR A 269 -4.13 11.76 -5.86
CA TYR A 269 -4.72 10.93 -4.81
C TYR A 269 -4.46 9.44 -5.03
N ILE A 270 -3.98 8.77 -4.00
CA ILE A 270 -3.87 7.31 -3.89
C ILE A 270 -4.32 6.87 -2.50
N ALA A 271 -4.55 5.56 -2.35
CA ALA A 271 -4.77 4.95 -1.05
C ALA A 271 -3.99 3.65 -0.87
N PHE A 272 -3.57 3.43 0.36
CA PHE A 272 -3.02 2.17 0.88
C PHE A 272 -4.01 1.52 1.83
N TYR A 273 -3.84 0.24 2.13
CA TYR A 273 -4.58 -0.38 3.22
C TYR A 273 -4.05 0.09 4.59
N SER A 274 -4.97 0.31 5.52
CA SER A 274 -4.67 0.65 6.92
C SER A 274 -4.53 -0.61 7.80
N SER A 275 -4.21 -0.43 9.08
CA SER A 275 -4.26 -1.52 10.07
C SER A 275 -5.68 -2.06 10.32
N ASP A 276 -6.71 -1.33 9.88
CA ASP A 276 -8.12 -1.75 9.99
C ASP A 276 -8.68 -2.31 8.67
N CYS A 277 -7.84 -2.72 7.72
CA CYS A 277 -8.29 -3.25 6.42
C CYS A 277 -8.93 -4.65 6.51
N GLY A 278 -8.74 -5.36 7.63
CA GLY A 278 -9.29 -6.68 7.89
C GLY A 278 -8.53 -7.83 7.21
N ASN A 279 -7.31 -7.57 6.72
CA ASN A 279 -6.41 -8.57 6.15
C ASN A 279 -4.96 -8.27 6.55
N GLU A 280 -4.43 -9.04 7.50
CA GLU A 280 -3.08 -8.90 8.09
C GLU A 280 -1.94 -8.92 7.05
N ASP A 281 -2.14 -9.57 5.89
CA ASP A 281 -1.16 -9.61 4.79
C ASP A 281 -1.06 -8.28 4.00
N GLN A 282 -1.95 -7.32 4.29
CA GLN A 282 -2.06 -6.04 3.60
C GLN A 282 -1.92 -4.84 4.53
N GLU A 283 -1.84 -5.07 5.83
CA GLU A 283 -1.68 -4.02 6.84
C GLU A 283 -0.31 -3.31 6.73
N PRO A 284 -0.21 -2.03 7.12
CA PRO A 284 1.05 -1.30 7.15
C PRO A 284 2.00 -1.90 8.19
N LYS A 285 3.31 -1.91 7.90
CA LYS A 285 4.33 -2.53 8.76
C LYS A 285 5.49 -1.59 8.99
N LEU A 286 5.96 -1.49 10.24
CA LEU A 286 7.21 -0.84 10.58
C LEU A 286 8.22 -1.90 11.00
N GLN A 287 9.31 -2.04 10.24
CA GLN A 287 10.36 -3.03 10.49
C GLN A 287 11.67 -2.34 10.85
N LEU A 288 12.31 -2.80 11.92
CA LEU A 288 13.58 -2.26 12.43
C LEU A 288 14.68 -3.32 12.31
N VAL A 289 15.87 -2.87 11.91
CA VAL A 289 17.12 -3.62 12.07
C VAL A 289 17.95 -2.87 13.11
N TYR A 290 18.34 -3.54 14.19
CA TYR A 290 19.01 -2.93 15.33
C TYR A 290 20.06 -3.87 15.94
N SER A 291 20.94 -3.31 16.78
CA SER A 291 21.98 -4.05 17.53
C SER A 291 22.19 -3.45 18.90
#